data_AF-A0A0J1FKB2-F1
#
_entry.id   AF-A0A0J1FKB2-F1
#
_cell.length_a   1.000
_cell.length_b   1.000
_cell.length_c   1.000
_cell.angle_alpha   90.00
_cell.angle_beta   90.00
_cell.angle_gamma   90.00
#
_symmetry.space_group_name_H-M   'P 1'
#
loop_
_entity.id
_entity.type
_entity.pdbx_description
1 polymer ?
#
loop_
_entity_poly.entity_id
_entity_poly.type
_entity_poly.pdbx_seq_one_letter_code
_entity_poly.pdbx_strand_id
1 'polypeptide(L)'
;VLNQQPYGFNTRFEGEKGTNPEELIGAAHAACFSMALSLMLGEAGFTPTSIDTTADVSLDKVDAGFAITKIALKSEVAVPGIDASTF
;
A
#
# COMPACT_ATOMS: atom_id res chain seq x y z
N VAL A 1 -15.20 12.82 6.35
CA VAL A 1 -14.31 12.73 5.16
C VAL A 1 -14.83 11.69 4.17
N LEU A 2 -15.35 10.53 4.61
CA LEU A 2 -16.03 9.55 3.74
C LEU A 2 -17.54 9.47 4.01
N ASN A 3 -18.23 10.61 4.02
CA ASN A 3 -19.63 10.69 4.46
C ASN A 3 -20.64 10.08 3.46
N GLN A 4 -20.18 9.70 2.27
CA GLN A 4 -20.98 9.09 1.20
C GLN A 4 -20.54 7.67 0.85
N GLN A 5 -19.58 7.09 1.59
CA GLN A 5 -19.09 5.74 1.34
C GLN A 5 -19.56 4.81 2.46
N PRO A 6 -20.47 3.86 2.18
CA PRO A 6 -20.89 2.89 3.17
C PRO A 6 -19.71 2.01 3.59
N TYR A 7 -19.46 1.94 4.89
CA TYR A 7 -18.55 0.98 5.50
C TYR A 7 -19.25 0.39 6.74
N GLY A 8 -19.00 -0.87 7.05
CA GLY A 8 -19.69 -1.55 8.13
C GLY A 8 -18.96 -2.82 8.58
N PHE A 9 -19.59 -3.53 9.52
CA PHE A 9 -19.05 -4.80 10.01
C PHE A 9 -18.93 -5.83 8.90
N ASN A 10 -19.94 -5.91 8.03
CA ASN A 10 -20.01 -6.78 6.87
C ASN A 10 -18.83 -6.57 5.89
N THR A 11 -18.50 -5.33 5.56
CA THR A 11 -17.40 -5.01 4.63
C THR A 11 -16.01 -5.12 5.25
N ARG A 12 -15.94 -5.15 6.59
CA ARG A 12 -14.67 -5.21 7.32
C ARG A 12 -14.29 -6.62 7.79
N PHE A 13 -15.26 -7.41 8.24
CA PHE A 13 -15.01 -8.70 8.89
C PHE A 13 -15.71 -9.89 8.21
N GLU A 14 -16.70 -9.65 7.36
CA GLU A 14 -17.50 -10.73 6.73
C GLU A 14 -17.16 -10.94 5.24
N GLY A 15 -16.17 -10.21 4.72
CA GLY A 15 -15.69 -10.36 3.34
C GLY A 15 -16.65 -9.81 2.28
N GLU A 16 -17.68 -9.07 2.67
CA GLU A 16 -18.54 -8.39 1.70
C GLU A 16 -17.76 -7.27 1.00
N LYS A 17 -17.95 -7.14 -0.31
CA LYS A 17 -17.27 -6.09 -1.08
C LYS A 17 -17.76 -4.71 -0.63
N GLY A 18 -16.82 -3.88 -0.19
CA GLY A 18 -17.05 -2.50 0.19
C GLY A 18 -15.82 -1.94 0.88
N THR A 19 -15.81 -0.64 1.19
CA THR A 19 -14.63 -0.03 1.79
C THR A 19 -14.43 -0.49 3.23
N ASN A 20 -13.20 -0.39 3.72
CA ASN A 20 -12.83 -0.65 5.10
C ASN A 20 -11.56 0.15 5.47
N PRO A 21 -11.25 0.33 6.77
CA PRO A 21 -10.04 1.05 7.18
C PRO A 21 -8.75 0.46 6.63
N GLU A 22 -8.67 -0.87 6.51
CA GLU A 22 -7.47 -1.60 6.11
C GLU A 22 -7.09 -1.31 4.65
N GLU A 23 -8.05 -1.32 3.70
CA GLU A 23 -7.78 -0.96 2.31
C GLU A 23 -7.34 0.49 2.13
N LEU A 24 -7.87 1.42 2.94
CA LEU A 24 -7.51 2.84 2.87
C LEU A 24 -6.10 3.09 3.39
N ILE A 25 -5.70 2.38 4.45
CA ILE A 25 -4.32 2.39 4.94
C ILE A 25 -3.38 1.79 3.90
N GLY A 26 -3.77 0.67 3.28
CA GLY A 26 -3.03 0.07 2.17
C GLY A 26 -2.82 1.04 1.01
N ALA A 27 -3.90 1.68 0.55
CA ALA A 27 -3.85 2.67 -0.52
C ALA A 27 -2.94 3.87 -0.17
N ALA A 28 -3.07 4.41 1.05
CA ALA A 28 -2.24 5.51 1.52
C ALA A 28 -0.75 5.11 1.58
N HIS A 29 -0.45 3.92 2.09
CA HIS A 29 0.92 3.44 2.23
C HIS A 29 1.56 3.15 0.86
N ALA A 30 0.84 2.49 -0.05
CA ALA A 30 1.30 2.26 -1.42
C ALA A 30 1.62 3.58 -2.14
N ALA A 31 0.75 4.58 -2.04
CA ALA A 31 0.99 5.90 -2.63
C ALA A 31 2.20 6.61 -2.03
N CYS A 32 2.34 6.58 -0.70
CA CYS A 32 3.48 7.18 0.01
C CYS A 32 4.79 6.52 -0.40
N PHE A 33 4.85 5.18 -0.39
CA PHE A 33 6.02 4.40 -0.79
C PHE A 33 6.42 4.69 -2.25
N SER A 34 5.46 4.64 -3.19
CA SER A 34 5.76 4.89 -4.60
C SER A 34 6.31 6.30 -4.83
N MET A 35 5.77 7.30 -4.14
CA MET A 35 6.26 8.68 -4.23
C MET A 35 7.66 8.82 -3.64
N ALA A 36 7.92 8.23 -2.48
CA ALA A 36 9.22 8.26 -1.82
C ALA A 36 10.29 7.55 -2.67
N LEU A 37 9.97 6.41 -3.27
CA LEU A 37 10.89 5.69 -4.17
C LEU A 37 11.24 6.55 -5.39
N SER A 38 10.26 7.22 -6.00
CA SER A 38 10.50 8.15 -7.10
C SER A 38 11.44 9.30 -6.71
N LEU A 39 11.25 9.87 -5.52
CA LEU A 39 12.14 10.91 -4.97
C LEU A 39 13.58 10.40 -4.82
N MET A 40 13.77 9.24 -4.18
CA MET A 40 15.10 8.66 -3.94
C MET A 40 15.82 8.32 -5.26
N LEU A 41 15.11 7.76 -6.24
CA LEU A 41 15.66 7.53 -7.57
C LEU A 41 16.08 8.84 -8.24
N GLY A 42 15.25 9.89 -8.13
CA GLY A 42 15.55 11.22 -8.66
C GLY A 42 16.80 11.84 -8.04
N GLU A 43 16.98 11.72 -6.73
CA GLU A 43 18.19 12.17 -6.01
C GLU A 43 19.44 11.42 -6.47
N ALA A 44 19.30 10.15 -6.86
CA ALA A 44 20.36 9.32 -7.44
C ALA A 44 20.57 9.55 -8.96
N GLY A 45 19.80 10.43 -9.59
CA GLY A 45 19.92 10.76 -11.01
C GLY A 45 19.16 9.83 -11.97
N PHE A 46 18.24 9.02 -11.45
CA PHE A 46 17.37 8.13 -12.22
C PHE A 46 15.94 8.65 -12.25
N THR A 47 15.25 8.46 -13.37
CA THR A 47 13.82 8.77 -13.49
C THR A 47 13.06 7.48 -13.79
N PRO A 48 12.23 6.97 -12.86
CA PRO A 48 11.39 5.81 -13.13
C PRO A 48 10.36 6.12 -14.22
N THR A 49 10.10 5.17 -15.12
CA THR A 49 9.01 5.28 -16.10
C THR A 49 7.68 4.79 -15.52
N SER A 50 7.71 3.85 -14.57
CA SER A 50 6.55 3.42 -13.80
C SER A 50 6.95 2.88 -12.43
N ILE A 51 6.07 3.07 -11.44
CA ILE A 51 6.14 2.47 -10.10
C ILE A 51 4.73 2.02 -9.72
N ASP A 52 4.49 0.72 -9.74
CA ASP A 52 3.22 0.10 -9.42
C ASP A 52 3.36 -0.67 -8.10
N THR A 53 2.80 -0.12 -7.01
CA THR A 53 2.91 -0.70 -5.67
C THR A 53 1.55 -1.15 -5.16
N THR A 54 1.47 -2.40 -4.70
CA THR A 54 0.37 -2.96 -3.93
C THR A 54 0.78 -3.08 -2.46
N ALA A 55 -0.10 -2.69 -1.55
CA ALA A 55 0.08 -2.85 -0.12
C ALA A 55 -1.01 -3.80 0.43
N ASP A 56 -0.60 -4.98 0.84
CA ASP A 56 -1.47 -5.99 1.45
C ASP A 56 -1.45 -5.83 2.97
N VAL A 57 -2.58 -5.42 3.55
CA VAL A 57 -2.73 -5.10 4.98
C VAL A 57 -3.32 -6.31 5.70
N SER A 58 -2.57 -6.87 6.65
CA SER A 58 -3.01 -7.99 7.48
C SER A 58 -3.74 -7.46 8.72
N LEU A 59 -5.01 -7.84 8.88
CA LEU A 59 -5.80 -7.63 10.08
C LEU A 59 -6.03 -8.98 10.77
N ASP A 60 -5.26 -9.23 11.83
CA ASP A 60 -5.28 -10.51 12.53
C ASP A 60 -6.06 -10.41 13.85
N LYS A 61 -6.72 -11.52 14.23
CA LYS A 61 -7.23 -11.68 15.58
C LYS A 61 -6.05 -11.85 16.54
N VAL A 62 -5.94 -10.97 17.52
CA VAL A 62 -4.93 -11.05 18.58
C VAL A 62 -5.62 -10.95 19.93
N ASP A 63 -5.30 -11.87 20.84
CA ASP A 63 -5.89 -11.95 22.19
C ASP A 63 -7.43 -11.71 22.16
N ALA A 64 -7.89 -10.69 22.88
CA ALA A 64 -9.28 -10.27 22.96
C ALA A 64 -9.78 -9.45 21.76
N GLY A 65 -8.90 -8.92 20.89
CA GLY A 65 -9.24 -7.98 19.81
C GLY A 65 -8.74 -8.37 18.41
N PHE A 66 -8.63 -7.37 17.53
CA PHE A 66 -7.99 -7.47 16.22
C PHE A 66 -6.93 -6.37 16.12
N ALA A 67 -5.86 -6.63 15.38
CA ALA A 67 -4.78 -5.68 15.15
C ALA A 67 -4.30 -5.72 13.70
N ILE A 68 -3.90 -4.57 13.18
CA ILE A 68 -3.12 -4.51 11.94
C ILE A 68 -1.69 -4.89 12.30
N THR A 69 -1.28 -6.09 11.92
CA THR A 69 0.00 -6.70 12.34
C THR A 69 1.10 -6.51 11.30
N LYS A 70 0.73 -6.35 10.03
CA LYS A 70 1.65 -6.31 8.90
C LYS A 70 1.06 -5.55 7.73
N ILE A 71 1.92 -4.87 6.97
CA ILE A 71 1.63 -4.38 5.64
C ILE A 71 2.73 -4.89 4.72
N ALA A 72 2.40 -5.78 3.78
CA ALA A 72 3.35 -6.30 2.81
C ALA A 72 3.29 -5.47 1.53
N LEU A 73 4.40 -4.83 1.17
CA LEU A 73 4.52 -4.08 -0.07
C LEU A 73 5.06 -5.00 -1.18
N LYS A 74 4.36 -5.03 -2.31
CA LYS A 74 4.83 -5.61 -3.56
C LYS A 74 4.88 -4.48 -4.59
N SER A 75 6.06 -4.22 -5.15
CA SER A 75 6.27 -3.14 -6.12
C SER A 75 6.87 -3.69 -7.40
N GLU A 76 6.33 -3.24 -8.53
CA GLU A 76 6.85 -3.48 -9.88
C GLU A 76 7.30 -2.12 -10.43
N VAL A 77 8.58 -2.01 -10.76
CA VAL A 77 9.23 -0.72 -11.01
C VAL A 77 10.05 -0.81 -12.29
N ALA A 78 9.83 0.13 -13.21
CA ALA A 78 10.57 0.24 -14.45
C ALA A 78 11.44 1.50 -14.41
N VAL A 79 12.76 1.31 -14.44
CA VAL A 79 13.76 2.38 -14.39
C VAL A 79 14.85 2.11 -15.43
N PRO A 80 14.95 2.92 -16.50
CA PRO A 80 15.98 2.74 -17.50
C PRO A 80 17.39 3.02 -16.94
N GLY A 81 18.34 2.15 -17.27
CA GLY A 81 19.77 2.41 -17.04
C GLY A 81 20.26 2.23 -15.60
N ILE A 82 19.45 1.70 -14.69
CA ILE A 82 19.87 1.30 -13.35
C ILE A 82 20.21 -0.20 -13.34
N ASP A 83 21.27 -0.59 -12.63
CA ASP A 83 21.56 -1.99 -12.37
C ASP A 83 20.89 -2.48 -11.07
N ALA A 84 20.73 -3.79 -10.92
CA ALA A 84 20.02 -4.39 -9.79
C ALA A 84 20.72 -4.26 -8.44
N SER A 85 22.00 -3.89 -8.38
CA SER A 85 22.67 -3.62 -7.11
C SER A 85 22.47 -2.17 -6.66
N THR A 86 22.29 -1.25 -7.61
CA THR A 86 22.00 0.16 -7.34
C THR A 86 20.53 0.39 -7.03
N PHE A 87 19.64 -0.40 -7.63
CA PHE A 87 18.21 -0.43 -7.33
C PHE A 87 17.91 -1.17 -6.01
#